data_AF-C3Y8Z4-F1
#
_entry.id   AF-C3Y8Z4-F1
#
_cell.length_a   1.000
_cell.length_b   1.000
_cell.length_c   1.000
_cell.angle_alpha   90.00
_cell.angle_beta   90.00
_cell.angle_gamma   90.00
#
_symmetry.space_group_name_H-M   'P 1'
#
loop_
_entity.id
_entity.type
_entity.pdbx_description
1 polymer ?
#
loop_
_entity_poly.entity_id
_entity_poly.type
_entity_poly.pdbx_seq_one_letter_code
_entity_poly.pdbx_strand_id
1 'polypeptide(L)'
;MSSSVKQIMQTSSQLLMPGDVASGGYELGPGKGRGFDSVQVFVSPSIKYAGLDRYAEQIRFNDKHDGKTYTARVAFQVCVRPSSYQVMQETLGFTRRGETVDPLFSNEELEWYTKERGVHALYGLLVKLEPC
;
A
#
# COMPACT_ATOMS: atom_id res chain seq x y z
N MET A 1 -10.03 -12.87 -5.84
CA MET A 1 -9.27 -11.61 -5.97
C MET A 1 -10.15 -10.48 -5.47
N SER A 2 -9.64 -9.60 -4.60
CA SER A 2 -10.37 -8.39 -4.21
C SER A 2 -10.72 -7.58 -5.46
N SER A 3 -11.99 -7.20 -5.60
CA SER A 3 -12.54 -6.43 -6.74
C SER A 3 -11.72 -5.17 -7.04
N SER A 4 -11.13 -4.57 -6.00
CA SER A 4 -10.45 -3.28 -6.06
C SER A 4 -9.11 -3.32 -6.82
N VAL A 5 -8.35 -4.42 -6.72
CA VAL A 5 -7.03 -4.53 -7.40
C VAL A 5 -7.19 -4.56 -8.91
N LYS A 6 -8.17 -5.32 -9.40
CA LYS A 6 -8.46 -5.42 -10.83
C LYS A 6 -8.92 -4.08 -11.40
N GLN A 7 -9.71 -3.33 -10.65
CA GLN A 7 -10.19 -2.00 -11.03
C GLN A 7 -9.06 -0.96 -11.12
N ILE A 8 -8.10 -0.99 -10.19
CA ILE A 8 -6.90 -0.11 -10.24
C ILE A 8 -6.10 -0.37 -11.53
N MET A 9 -5.89 -1.64 -11.88
CA MET A 9 -5.16 -2.02 -13.09
C MET A 9 -5.90 -1.67 -14.39
N GLN A 10 -7.23 -1.62 -14.37
CA GLN A 10 -8.05 -1.39 -15.57
C GLN A 10 -8.33 0.09 -15.87
N THR A 11 -8.23 0.99 -14.88
CA THR A 11 -8.81 2.33 -15.02
C THR A 11 -7.85 3.37 -15.62
N SER A 12 -6.57 3.42 -15.24
CA SER A 12 -5.61 4.39 -15.84
C SER A 12 -4.18 4.36 -15.29
N SER A 13 -3.73 3.31 -14.59
CA SER A 13 -2.49 3.32 -13.78
C SER A 13 -2.45 4.37 -12.65
N GLN A 14 -3.53 5.14 -12.47
CA GLN A 14 -3.70 6.06 -11.36
C GLN A 14 -4.36 5.37 -10.17
N LEU A 15 -3.91 5.71 -8.97
CA LEU A 15 -4.54 5.29 -7.74
C LEU A 15 -5.84 6.08 -7.54
N LEU A 16 -6.93 5.35 -7.33
CA LEU A 16 -8.23 5.91 -6.98
C LEU A 16 -8.25 6.26 -5.49
N MET A 17 -8.96 7.34 -5.14
CA MET A 17 -9.15 7.81 -3.77
C MET A 17 -10.58 7.58 -3.30
N PRO A 18 -10.85 7.61 -1.98
CA PRO A 18 -12.22 7.54 -1.45
C PRO A 18 -13.17 8.55 -2.12
N GLY A 19 -14.36 8.09 -2.50
CA GLY A 19 -15.33 8.82 -3.30
C GLY A 19 -15.17 8.69 -4.82
N ASP A 20 -14.08 8.09 -5.32
CA ASP A 20 -13.93 7.86 -6.76
C ASP A 20 -14.80 6.70 -7.26
N VAL A 21 -15.24 6.79 -8.50
CA VAL A 21 -15.95 5.73 -9.20
C VAL A 21 -14.96 4.92 -10.03
N ALA A 22 -14.78 3.65 -9.67
CA ALA A 22 -13.96 2.71 -10.42
C ALA A 22 -14.62 2.31 -11.76
N SER A 23 -13.81 1.79 -12.68
CA SER A 23 -14.31 1.12 -13.90
C SER A 23 -15.31 0.02 -13.53
N GLY A 24 -16.56 0.19 -13.99
CA GLY A 24 -17.69 -0.67 -13.59
C GLY A 24 -18.74 0.03 -12.71
N GLY A 25 -18.60 1.33 -12.44
CA GLY A 25 -19.62 2.12 -11.73
C GLY A 25 -19.60 1.95 -10.21
N TYR A 26 -18.59 1.28 -9.66
CA TYR A 26 -18.46 1.08 -8.23
C TYR A 26 -17.81 2.30 -7.57
N GLU A 27 -18.53 2.97 -6.68
CA GLU A 27 -18.00 4.08 -5.88
C GLU A 27 -17.19 3.55 -4.69
N LEU A 28 -15.98 4.07 -4.52
CA LEU A 28 -15.13 3.78 -3.36
C LEU A 28 -15.74 4.45 -2.12
N GLY A 29 -16.07 3.63 -1.12
CA GLY A 29 -16.59 4.12 0.16
C GLY A 29 -15.63 5.08 0.90
N PRO A 30 -16.10 5.71 1.98
CA PRO A 30 -15.31 6.68 2.74
C PRO A 30 -14.02 6.05 3.27
N GLY A 31 -12.92 6.79 3.23
CA GLY A 31 -11.63 6.33 3.74
C GLY A 31 -11.73 6.04 5.24
N LYS A 32 -11.19 4.91 5.69
CA LYS A 32 -11.31 4.43 7.09
C LYS A 32 -10.33 5.12 8.07
N GLY A 33 -9.88 6.35 7.77
CA GLY A 33 -8.95 7.09 8.63
C GLY A 33 -9.68 7.69 9.83
N ARG A 34 -9.36 7.26 11.06
CA ARG A 34 -9.79 7.98 12.27
C ARG A 34 -8.91 9.22 12.42
N GLY A 35 -9.48 10.42 12.25
CA GLY A 35 -8.82 11.69 12.61
C GLY A 35 -7.90 12.32 11.55
N PHE A 36 -7.72 11.70 10.38
CA PHE A 36 -7.02 12.28 9.24
C PHE A 36 -8.00 12.52 8.08
N ASP A 37 -7.74 13.53 7.26
CA ASP A 37 -8.52 13.76 6.04
C ASP A 37 -8.52 12.48 5.19
N SER A 38 -9.69 11.87 5.07
CA SER A 38 -9.82 10.49 4.59
C SER A 38 -9.61 10.34 3.08
N VAL A 39 -9.43 11.45 2.35
CA VAL A 39 -9.27 11.47 0.89
C VAL A 39 -7.81 11.72 0.52
N GLN A 40 -6.92 10.78 0.85
CA GLN A 40 -5.52 10.84 0.46
C GLN A 40 -4.92 9.44 0.26
N VAL A 41 -3.86 9.39 -0.53
CA VAL A 41 -3.07 8.17 -0.75
C VAL A 41 -1.87 8.19 0.18
N PHE A 42 -1.58 7.05 0.80
CA PHE A 42 -0.36 6.80 1.56
C PHE A 42 0.52 5.79 0.84
N VAL A 43 1.81 6.05 0.82
CA VAL A 43 2.87 5.15 0.33
C VAL A 43 4.05 5.19 1.31
N SER A 44 5.02 4.29 1.16
CA SER A 44 6.23 4.28 1.98
C SER A 44 7.45 4.04 1.09
N PRO A 45 8.59 4.66 1.39
CA PRO A 45 9.85 4.32 0.73
C PRO A 45 10.39 2.95 1.18
N SER A 46 9.90 2.40 2.30
CA SER A 46 10.35 1.12 2.86
C SER A 46 9.40 -0.02 2.54
N ILE A 47 9.90 -1.05 1.86
CA ILE A 47 9.15 -2.31 1.70
C ILE A 47 9.00 -3.07 3.02
N LYS A 48 9.90 -2.85 4.00
CA LYS A 48 9.78 -3.45 5.34
C LYS A 48 8.61 -2.85 6.11
N TYR A 49 8.42 -1.53 6.02
CA TYR A 49 7.29 -0.84 6.63
C TYR A 49 5.98 -1.11 5.89
N ALA A 50 5.94 -0.89 4.57
CA ALA A 50 4.75 -1.18 3.74
C ALA A 50 4.34 -2.66 3.76
N GLY A 51 5.29 -3.55 4.03
CA GLY A 51 5.08 -4.98 4.11
C GLY A 51 4.54 -5.48 5.46
N LEU A 52 4.36 -4.63 6.48
CA LEU A 52 3.80 -5.02 7.77
C LEU A 52 2.34 -5.50 7.63
N ASP A 53 1.89 -6.40 8.52
CA ASP A 53 0.52 -6.97 8.49
C ASP A 53 -0.60 -5.92 8.49
N ARG A 54 -0.32 -4.74 9.05
CA ARG A 54 -1.26 -3.61 9.06
C ARG A 54 -1.59 -3.08 7.67
N TYR A 55 -0.66 -3.19 6.73
CA TYR A 55 -0.73 -2.62 5.38
C TYR A 55 -0.77 -3.69 4.29
N ALA A 56 -0.09 -4.82 4.50
CA ALA A 56 -0.01 -5.94 3.57
C ALA A 56 -0.41 -7.25 4.29
N GLU A 57 -1.71 -7.53 4.31
CA GLU A 57 -2.28 -8.74 4.89
C GLU A 57 -1.71 -10.00 4.21
N GLN A 58 -1.39 -11.01 5.02
CA GLN A 58 -0.99 -12.32 4.51
C GLN A 58 -2.19 -13.08 3.96
N ILE A 59 -2.06 -13.59 2.74
CA ILE A 59 -3.07 -14.45 2.12
C ILE A 59 -2.51 -15.86 2.04
N ARG A 60 -3.19 -16.81 2.71
CA ARG A 60 -2.86 -18.23 2.64
C ARG A 60 -3.54 -18.88 1.44
N PHE A 61 -2.81 -19.70 0.68
CA PHE A 61 -3.36 -20.46 -0.44
C PHE A 61 -2.64 -21.80 -0.62
N ASN A 62 -3.33 -22.77 -1.22
CA ASN A 62 -2.75 -24.04 -1.65
C ASN A 62 -2.34 -23.92 -3.12
N ASP A 63 -1.07 -24.14 -3.41
CA ASP A 63 -0.59 -24.18 -4.79
C ASP A 63 -1.04 -25.48 -5.45
N LYS A 64 -1.70 -25.34 -6.60
CA LYS A 64 -2.24 -26.48 -7.34
C LYS A 64 -1.16 -27.24 -8.11
N HIS A 65 -0.01 -26.61 -8.35
CA HIS A 65 1.07 -27.21 -9.11
C HIS A 65 1.84 -28.22 -8.25
N ASP A 66 2.23 -27.86 -7.03
CA ASP A 66 3.01 -28.73 -6.14
C ASP A 66 2.26 -29.24 -4.89
N GLY A 67 1.00 -28.82 -4.70
CA GLY A 67 0.15 -29.21 -3.57
C GLY A 67 0.54 -28.57 -2.23
N LYS A 68 1.57 -27.72 -2.19
CA LYS A 68 2.03 -27.09 -0.95
C LYS A 68 1.18 -25.89 -0.60
N THR A 69 1.26 -25.50 0.67
CA THR A 69 0.56 -24.31 1.16
C THR A 69 1.56 -23.18 1.35
N TYR A 70 1.18 -22.00 0.89
CA TYR A 70 2.00 -20.79 0.97
C TYR A 70 1.21 -19.67 1.64
N THR A 71 1.92 -18.75 2.28
CA THR A 71 1.44 -17.40 2.56
C THR A 71 2.04 -16.44 1.55
N ALA A 72 1.21 -15.52 1.06
CA ALA A 72 1.62 -14.44 0.17
C ALA A 72 1.39 -13.08 0.82
N ARG A 73 2.33 -12.16 0.61
CA ARG A 73 2.09 -10.71 0.74
C ARG A 73 2.33 -10.04 -0.60
N VAL A 74 1.56 -9.00 -0.89
CA VAL A 74 1.66 -8.23 -2.13
C VAL A 74 1.81 -6.75 -1.83
N ALA A 75 2.64 -6.08 -2.63
CA ALA A 75 2.79 -4.63 -2.58
C ALA A 75 3.00 -4.08 -4.00
N PHE A 76 2.50 -2.87 -4.27
CA PHE A 76 2.77 -2.18 -5.52
C PHE A 76 4.05 -1.36 -5.41
N GLN A 77 4.86 -1.37 -6.47
CA GLN A 77 5.91 -0.38 -6.67
C GLN A 77 5.36 0.81 -7.41
N VAL A 78 5.65 2.00 -6.88
CA VAL A 78 5.08 3.25 -7.34
C VAL A 78 6.19 4.28 -7.55
N CYS A 79 6.16 4.99 -8.68
CA CYS A 79 6.89 6.23 -8.83
C CYS A 79 6.00 7.37 -8.33
N VAL A 80 6.53 8.22 -7.45
CA VAL A 80 5.83 9.42 -6.98
C VAL A 80 6.48 10.63 -7.62
N ARG A 81 5.68 11.56 -8.13
CA ARG A 81 6.21 12.82 -8.67
C ARG A 81 6.92 13.60 -7.54
N PRO A 82 8.14 14.10 -7.76
CA PRO A 82 8.81 14.94 -6.76
C PRO A 82 7.94 16.14 -6.34
N SER A 83 8.03 16.51 -5.07
CA SER A 83 7.29 17.63 -4.47
C SER A 83 5.76 17.51 -4.47
N SER A 84 5.19 16.38 -4.89
CA SER A 84 3.74 16.14 -4.86
C SER A 84 3.25 15.41 -3.61
N TYR A 85 4.11 15.23 -2.60
CA TYR A 85 3.79 14.49 -1.38
C TYR A 85 4.40 15.16 -0.16
N GLN A 86 3.81 14.88 1.00
CA GLN A 86 4.34 15.23 2.31
C GLN A 86 4.94 13.98 2.96
N VAL A 87 5.90 14.20 3.84
CA VAL A 87 6.63 13.15 4.57
C VAL A 87 6.27 13.24 6.05
N MET A 88 6.05 12.10 6.69
CA MET A 88 5.74 11.98 8.10
C MET A 88 6.42 10.75 8.72
N GLN A 89 6.57 10.82 10.04
CA GLN A 89 6.96 9.68 10.86
C GLN A 89 5.97 8.53 10.80
N GLU A 90 6.47 7.34 11.15
CA GLU A 90 5.66 6.13 11.33
C GLU A 90 4.58 6.29 12.41
N THR A 91 3.41 5.66 12.21
CA THR A 91 2.26 5.74 13.12
C THR A 91 2.03 4.50 13.99
N LEU A 92 2.92 3.51 13.95
CA LEU A 92 2.81 2.22 14.65
C LEU A 92 3.63 2.14 15.96
N GLY A 93 4.28 3.25 16.34
CA GLY A 93 4.97 3.43 17.61
C GLY A 93 6.33 2.73 17.68
N PHE A 94 6.94 2.34 16.56
CA PHE A 94 8.31 1.82 16.52
C PHE A 94 9.31 2.79 17.14
N THR A 95 9.22 4.09 16.82
CA THR A 95 10.10 5.11 17.41
C THR A 95 9.96 5.19 18.92
N ARG A 96 8.72 5.09 19.43
CA ARG A 96 8.44 5.09 20.88
C ARG A 96 9.02 3.87 21.60
N ARG A 97 9.17 2.75 20.89
CA ARG A 97 9.79 1.52 21.40
C ARG A 97 11.31 1.47 21.19
N GLY A 98 11.90 2.49 20.55
CA GLY A 98 13.33 2.48 20.20
C GLY A 98 13.69 1.47 19.12
N GLU A 99 12.71 1.03 18.31
CA GLU A 99 12.89 0.04 17.25
C GLU A 99 13.17 0.73 15.91
N THR A 100 14.16 0.25 15.17
CA THR A 100 14.39 0.65 13.77
C THR A 100 13.62 -0.30 12.86
N VAL A 101 12.69 0.22 12.05
CA VAL A 101 11.91 -0.60 11.10
C VAL A 101 12.78 -1.03 9.92
N ASP A 102 13.44 -0.05 9.30
CA ASP A 102 14.25 -0.24 8.11
C ASP A 102 15.62 0.42 8.32
N PRO A 103 16.74 -0.31 8.17
CA PRO A 103 18.06 0.29 8.30
C PRO A 103 18.38 1.33 7.22
N LEU A 104 17.60 1.40 6.13
CA LEU A 104 17.84 2.34 5.03
C LEU A 104 17.06 3.67 5.16
N PHE A 105 16.04 3.73 6.01
CA PHE A 105 15.14 4.89 6.11
C PHE A 105 14.90 5.25 7.58
N SER A 106 14.91 6.54 7.89
CA SER A 106 14.56 6.98 9.25
C SER A 106 13.09 6.69 9.55
N ASN A 107 12.77 6.34 10.79
CA ASN A 107 11.36 6.21 11.21
C ASN A 107 10.58 7.54 11.08
N GLU A 108 11.27 8.67 10.97
CA GLU A 108 10.68 10.00 10.77
C GLU A 108 10.19 10.26 9.34
N GLU A 109 10.49 9.36 8.39
CA GLU A 109 10.18 9.52 6.96
C GLU A 109 9.49 8.31 6.31
N LEU A 110 8.91 7.41 7.12
CA LEU A 110 8.33 6.16 6.62
C LEU A 110 6.94 6.30 6.00
N GLU A 111 6.21 7.38 6.26
CA GLU A 111 4.88 7.62 5.70
C GLU A 111 4.87 8.80 4.75
N TRP A 112 4.59 8.55 3.47
CA TRP A 112 4.45 9.58 2.45
C TRP A 112 3.00 9.67 2.03
N TYR A 113 2.45 10.87 1.96
CA TYR A 113 1.04 11.05 1.64
C TYR A 113 0.76 12.25 0.74
N THR A 114 -0.34 12.14 0.00
CA THR A 114 -0.82 13.22 -0.87
C THR A 114 -2.31 13.12 -1.18
N LYS A 115 -2.91 14.29 -1.38
CA LYS A 115 -4.28 14.45 -1.92
C LYS A 115 -4.26 14.67 -3.43
N GLU A 116 -3.08 14.81 -4.01
CA GLU A 116 -2.93 15.14 -5.42
C GLU A 116 -3.16 13.92 -6.32
N ARG A 117 -3.95 14.11 -7.37
CA ARG A 117 -4.31 13.07 -8.33
C ARG A 117 -3.26 12.94 -9.43
N GLY A 118 -3.12 11.72 -9.96
CA GLY A 118 -2.26 11.47 -11.11
C GLY A 118 -0.76 11.64 -10.86
N VAL A 119 -0.34 11.66 -9.58
CA VAL A 119 1.06 11.84 -9.19
C VAL A 119 1.79 10.53 -8.87
N HIS A 120 1.08 9.42 -8.96
CA HIS A 120 1.61 8.08 -8.78
C HIS A 120 1.54 7.34 -10.11
N ALA A 121 2.64 6.68 -10.49
CA ALA A 121 2.66 5.72 -11.58
C ALA A 121 3.01 4.34 -11.02
N LEU A 122 2.09 3.39 -11.15
CA LEU A 122 2.33 1.99 -10.79
C LEU A 122 3.22 1.35 -11.86
N TYR A 123 4.33 0.73 -11.45
CA TYR A 123 5.27 0.13 -12.40
C TYR A 123 5.70 -1.31 -12.04
N GLY A 124 5.30 -1.82 -10.87
CA GLY A 124 5.65 -3.17 -10.46
C GLY A 124 4.71 -3.73 -9.40
N LEU A 125 4.65 -5.07 -9.34
CA LEU A 125 3.98 -5.82 -8.28
C LEU A 125 5.01 -6.70 -7.60
N LEU A 126 5.26 -6.46 -6.32
CA LEU A 126 6.12 -7.30 -5.49
C LEU A 126 5.27 -8.38 -4.84
N VAL A 127 5.74 -9.61 -4.91
CA VAL A 127 5.10 -10.78 -4.28
C VAL A 127 6.14 -11.45 -3.39
N LYS A 128 5.86 -11.49 -2.08
CA LYS A 128 6.62 -12.31 -1.13
C LYS A 128 5.85 -13.61 -0.91
N LEU A 129 6.48 -14.75 -1.18
CA LEU A 129 5.94 -16.08 -0.92
C LEU A 129 6.73 -16.75 0.19
N GLU A 130 6.02 -17.33 1.17
CA GLU A 130 6.61 -18.07 2.28
C GLU A 130 5.92 -19.43 2.39
N PRO A 131 6.65 -20.56 2.48
CA PRO A 131 6.06 -21.85 2.79
C PRO A 131 5.37 -21.83 4.17
N CYS A 132 4.21 -22.49 4.27
CA CYS A 132 3.53 -22.72 5.55
C CYS A 132 4.12 -23.89 6.33
#